data_AF-A0A9E2X171-F1
#
_entry.id   AF-A0A9E2X171-F1
#
_cell.length_a   1.000
_cell.length_b   1.000
_cell.length_c   1.000
_cell.angle_alpha   90.00
_cell.angle_beta   90.00
_cell.angle_gamma   90.00
#
_symmetry.space_group_name_H-M   'P 1'
#
loop_
_entity.id
_entity.type
_entity.pdbx_description
1 polymer ?
#
loop_
_entity_poly.entity_id
_entity_poly.type
_entity_poly.pdbx_seq_one_letter_code
_entity_poly.pdbx_strand_id
1 'polypeptide(L)' 'QTPQTFRYQLIKEAYKGPIAETVTDDATVYETWHGEVHLVEGDYQNLKITTQEDLLFAEALLNKNSPSF' A
#
# COMPACT_ATOMS: atom_id res chain seq x y z
N GLN A 1 0.66 0.76 4.13
CA GLN A 1 0.54 -0.57 3.50
C GLN A 1 -0.53 -0.51 2.40
N THR A 2 -0.54 -1.46 1.46
CA THR A 2 -1.59 -1.61 0.43
C THR A 2 -2.56 -2.73 0.84
N PRO A 3 -3.75 -2.93 0.24
CA PRO A 3 -4.39 -2.11 -0.76
C PRO A 3 -4.68 -0.70 -0.24
N GLN A 4 -4.53 0.28 -1.12
CA GLN A 4 -5.09 1.62 -0.94
C GLN A 4 -6.33 1.71 -1.85
N THR A 5 -7.41 2.35 -1.38
CA THR A 5 -8.66 2.42 -2.15
C THR A 5 -9.15 3.85 -2.27
N PHE A 6 -9.59 4.22 -3.47
CA PHE A 6 -10.01 5.58 -3.79
C PHE A 6 -11.25 5.55 -4.70
N ARG A 7 -12.01 6.65 -4.69
CA ARG A 7 -13.03 6.86 -5.73
C ARG A 7 -12.32 7.04 -7.07
N TYR A 8 -12.65 6.17 -8.02
CA TYR A 8 -12.01 6.14 -9.35
C TYR A 8 -11.92 7.51 -10.02
N GLN A 9 -13.01 8.29 -10.01
CA GLN A 9 -13.05 9.60 -10.65
C GLN A 9 -12.05 10.58 -10.03
N LEU A 10 -11.95 10.60 -8.70
CA LEU A 10 -11.09 11.55 -7.96
C LEU A 10 -9.62 11.20 -8.10
N ILE A 11 -9.26 9.92 -7.97
CA ILE A 11 -7.87 9.50 -8.13
C ILE A 11 -7.40 9.72 -9.58
N LYS A 12 -8.24 9.40 -10.56
CA LYS A 12 -7.94 9.64 -11.98
C LYS A 12 -7.72 11.13 -12.27
N GLU A 13 -8.49 12.01 -11.64
CA GLU A 13 -8.31 13.45 -11.76
C GLU A 13 -6.98 13.91 -11.16
N ALA A 14 -6.62 13.42 -9.97
CA ALA A 14 -5.35 13.74 -9.31
C ALA A 14 -4.14 13.38 -10.18
N TYR A 15 -4.17 12.22 -10.85
CA TYR A 15 -3.10 11.80 -11.77
C TYR A 15 -2.98 12.63 -13.06
N LYS A 16 -3.95 13.50 -13.39
CA LYS A 16 -3.82 14.39 -14.56
C LYS A 16 -2.97 15.63 -14.26
N GLY A 17 -2.74 15.92 -12.98
CA GLY A 17 -1.95 17.06 -12.57
C GLY A 17 -0.45 16.78 -12.50
N PRO A 18 0.38 17.80 -12.23
CA PRO A 18 1.80 17.60 -11.96
C PRO A 18 2.02 16.62 -10.79
N ILE A 19 2.91 15.65 -11.00
CA ILE A 19 3.34 14.67 -10.00
C ILE A 19 4.80 14.98 -9.66
N ALA A 20 5.07 15.30 -8.40
CA ALA A 20 6.42 15.53 -7.92
C ALA A 20 7.18 14.20 -7.81
N GLU A 21 8.50 14.23 -7.97
CA GLU A 21 9.37 13.04 -7.80
C GLU A 21 9.34 12.48 -6.38
N THR A 22 8.88 13.28 -5.40
CA THR A 22 8.75 12.88 -4.00
C THR A 22 7.52 12.01 -3.72
N VAL A 23 6.62 11.84 -4.70
CA VAL A 23 5.45 10.97 -4.56
C VAL A 23 5.90 9.50 -4.55
N THR A 24 5.49 8.76 -3.52
CA THR A 24 5.89 7.35 -3.36
C THR A 24 4.72 6.37 -3.42
N ASP A 25 3.48 6.84 -3.27
CA ASP A 25 2.26 6.03 -3.33
C ASP A 25 1.04 6.83 -3.82
N ASP A 26 -0.07 6.12 -4.03
CA ASP A 26 -1.31 6.68 -4.56
C ASP A 26 -2.01 7.61 -3.54
N ALA A 27 -1.83 7.35 -2.24
CA ALA A 27 -2.32 8.22 -1.17
C ALA A 27 -1.68 9.61 -1.25
N THR A 28 -0.36 9.70 -1.42
CA THR A 28 0.35 10.97 -1.56
C THR A 28 -0.13 11.76 -2.79
N VAL A 29 -0.41 11.07 -3.90
CA VAL A 29 -1.03 11.69 -5.09
C VAL A 29 -2.40 12.25 -4.74
N TYR A 30 -3.24 11.45 -4.07
CA TYR A 30 -4.59 11.86 -3.70
C TYR A 30 -4.61 13.06 -2.75
N GLU A 31 -3.78 13.04 -1.70
CA GLU A 31 -3.69 14.09 -0.68
C GLU A 31 -3.28 15.44 -1.28
N THR A 32 -2.35 15.42 -2.23
CA THR A 32 -1.87 16.64 -2.92
C THR A 32 -3.01 17.40 -3.61
N TRP A 33 -4.05 16.70 -4.06
CA TRP A 33 -5.16 17.28 -4.82
C TRP A 33 -6.45 17.45 -4.01
N HIS A 34 -6.75 16.49 -3.14
CA HIS A 34 -8.04 16.38 -2.46
C HIS A 34 -7.94 16.52 -0.93
N GLY A 35 -6.73 16.70 -0.40
CA GLY A 35 -6.49 16.97 1.01
C GLY A 35 -6.18 15.72 1.82
N GLU A 36 -7.18 15.13 2.48
CA GLU A 36 -6.97 14.09 3.50
C GLU A 36 -7.32 12.68 3.01
N VAL A 37 -6.57 11.68 3.47
CA VAL A 37 -6.93 10.26 3.38
C VAL A 37 -7.28 9.70 4.75
N HIS A 38 -8.18 8.72 4.76
CA HIS A 38 -8.50 8.00 5.98
C HIS A 38 -7.51 6.86 6.21
N LEU A 39 -6.88 6.83 7.39
CA LEU A 39 -5.99 5.74 7.79
C LEU A 39 -6.79 4.59 8.41
N VAL A 40 -6.50 3.38 7.94
CA VAL A 40 -6.99 2.13 8.51
C VAL A 40 -5.79 1.38 9.09
N GLU A 41 -5.98 0.77 10.26
CA GLU A 41 -4.94 -0.03 10.90
C GLU A 41 -4.43 -1.11 9.94
N GLY A 42 -3.11 -1.17 9.78
CA GLY A 42 -2.45 -2.15 8.92
C GLY A 42 -2.28 -3.51 9.59
N ASP A 43 -1.79 -4.48 8.83
CA ASP A 43 -1.33 -5.75 9.37
C ASP A 43 0.12 -5.94 8.97
N TYR A 44 1.03 -6.07 9.94
CA TYR A 44 2.45 -6.35 9.69
C TYR A 44 2.71 -7.54 8.77
N GLN A 45 1.78 -8.50 8.71
CA GLN A 45 1.85 -9.65 7.82
C GLN A 45 1.73 -9.28 6.34
N ASN A 46 1.18 -8.11 6.03
CA ASN A 46 1.11 -7.55 4.70
C ASN A 46 2.43 -6.85 4.35
N LEU A 47 3.47 -7.66 4.34
CA LEU A 47 4.86 -7.29 4.12
C LEU A 47 5.13 -7.03 2.64
N LYS A 48 5.79 -5.92 2.33
CA LYS A 48 6.40 -5.69 1.03
C LYS A 48 7.77 -6.38 1.01
N ILE A 49 7.96 -7.34 0.11
CA ILE A 49 9.26 -8.00 -0.09
C ILE A 49 10.17 -7.04 -0.87
N THR A 50 11.21 -6.54 -0.23
CA THR A 50 12.16 -5.57 -0.77
C THR A 50 13.61 -6.01 -0.68
N THR A 51 13.89 -6.99 0.19
CA THR A 51 15.20 -7.59 0.44
C THR A 51 15.11 -9.11 0.34
N GLN A 52 16.25 -9.78 0.35
CA GLN A 52 16.27 -11.24 0.33
C GLN A 52 15.87 -11.83 1.68
N GLU A 53 16.19 -11.13 2.76
CA GLU A 53 15.82 -11.48 4.13
C GLU A 53 14.30 -11.46 4.35
N ASP A 54 13.57 -10.57 3.66
CA ASP A 54 12.10 -10.51 3.70
C ASP A 54 11.44 -11.85 3.30
N LEU A 55 12.10 -12.68 2.48
CA LEU A 55 11.59 -13.99 2.08
C LEU A 55 11.47 -14.95 3.25
N LEU A 56 12.42 -14.91 4.20
CA LEU A 56 12.39 -15.76 5.39
C LEU A 56 11.16 -15.45 6.25
N PHE A 57 10.85 -14.16 6.39
CA PHE A 57 9.67 -13.71 7.13
C PHE A 57 8.37 -14.08 6.39
N ALA A 58 8.32 -13.87 5.06
CA ALA A 58 7.16 -14.22 4.25
C ALA A 58 6.84 -15.73 4.31
N GLU A 59 7.85 -16.60 4.23
CA GLU A 59 7.69 -18.05 4.34
C GLU A 59 7.16 -18.46 5.73
N ALA A 60 7.71 -17.88 6.80
CA ALA A 60 7.25 -18.14 8.16
C ALA A 60 5.77 -17.72 8.34
N LEU A 61 5.37 -16.58 7.78
CA LEU A 61 3.98 -16.10 7.82
C LEU A 61 3.02 -17.02 7.07
N LEU A 62 3.41 -17.53 5.89
CA LEU A 62 2.60 -18.49 5.14
C LEU A 62 2.44 -19.82 5.89
N ASN A 63 3.52 -20.35 6.47
CA ASN A 63 3.49 -21.62 7.20
C ASN A 63 2.67 -21.55 8.50
N LYS A 64 2.62 -20.40 9.17
CA LYS A 64 1.74 -20.18 10.33
C LYS A 64 0.26 -20.31 9.98
N ASN A 65 -0.11 -19.94 8.76
CA ASN A 65 -1.50 -19.90 8.27
C ASN A 65 -1.90 -21.15 7.49
N SER A 66 -0.98 -22.10 7.27
CA SER A 66 -1.30 -23.40 6.69
C SER A 66 -2.17 -24.21 7.65
N PRO A 67 -3.33 -24.73 7.22
CA PRO A 67 -4.12 -25.63 8.05
C PRO A 67 -3.26 -26.86 8.39
N SER A 68 -3.22 -27.24 9.67
CA SER A 68 -2.72 -28.54 10.08
C SER A 68 -3.61 -29.61 9.44
N PHE A 69 -3.06 -30.36 8.50
CA PHE A 69 -3.70 -31.56 7.97
C PHE A 69 -3.60 -32.72 8.96
#